data_AF-A0A2V6PBN6-F1
#
_entry.id   AF-A0A2V6PBN6-F1
#
_cell.length_a   1.000
_cell.length_b   1.000
_cell.length_c   1.000
_cell.angle_alpha   90.00
_cell.angle_beta   90.00
_cell.angle_gamma   90.00
#
_symmetry.space_group_name_H-M   'P 1'
#
loop_
_entity.id
_entity.type
_entity.pdbx_description
1 polymer ?
#
loop_
_entity_poly.entity_id
_entity_poly.type
_entity_poly.pdbx_seq_one_letter_code
_entity_poly.pdbx_strand_id
1 'polypeptide(L)'
;PEARETFLRILADTGDATDLAAILKLSDASLQARLLPALATAAEVRNVRPAGDLAAALRPLVGSRDAALRAGALRLAGVWKLEAFRSTAETVALDGGADEKDRHAAIEALGSFGGDASRKILSRLAGDRAPSVQSAAIAALCVFDLNAAAQFAGESLARSSDGPELNQVFSAFLQRQDGAASLARALAAKPPPKRAAEAGLRLMNAGGRRDPQLARVLTEAAGFSSQGIKMTSAEIASFAAEVRSSGDARRGAEVFRHAELGCTACHSVGGQGGNIGPDLNALGTAQPVDFIIGAILDPQKEVKEGYVSVSVVMKNGEEYQGYQVRETGEELVLRDVLQNKEVRLRRDAIKEKRQNGSVMPGGLADTLTRTEFRDLVRFLSELGKPR
;
A
#
# COMPACT_ATOMS: atom_id res chain seq x y z
N PRO A 1 -6.13 -21.31 22.82
CA PRO A 1 -6.21 -21.30 21.34
C PRO A 1 -5.46 -20.11 20.73
N GLU A 2 -5.75 -18.89 21.19
CA GLU A 2 -5.11 -17.65 20.70
C GLU A 2 -3.59 -17.63 20.94
N ALA A 3 -3.13 -17.92 22.16
CA ALA A 3 -1.70 -17.97 22.46
C ALA A 3 -0.91 -18.95 21.57
N ARG A 4 -1.55 -20.08 21.18
CA ARG A 4 -0.94 -21.07 20.28
C ARG A 4 -0.80 -20.52 18.87
N GLU A 5 -1.80 -19.83 18.35
CA GLU A 5 -1.71 -19.19 17.04
C GLU A 5 -0.69 -18.07 17.03
N THR A 6 -0.67 -17.21 18.05
CA THR A 6 0.33 -16.14 18.17
C THR A 6 1.75 -16.71 18.15
N PHE A 7 1.99 -17.79 18.91
CA PHE A 7 3.28 -18.48 18.89
C PHE A 7 3.62 -19.01 17.50
N LEU A 8 2.69 -19.66 16.80
CA LEU A 8 2.92 -20.19 15.46
C LEU A 8 3.12 -19.10 14.41
N ARG A 9 2.50 -17.92 14.56
CA ARG A 9 2.76 -16.75 13.71
C ARG A 9 4.18 -16.24 13.90
N ILE A 10 4.61 -16.06 15.16
CA ILE A 10 5.99 -15.70 15.47
C ILE A 10 6.95 -16.74 14.86
N LEU A 11 6.61 -18.03 14.98
CA LEU A 11 7.41 -19.11 14.41
C LEU A 11 7.47 -19.05 12.88
N ALA A 12 6.39 -18.69 12.17
CA ALA A 12 6.44 -18.44 10.73
C ALA A 12 7.31 -17.21 10.38
N ASP A 13 7.26 -16.17 11.23
CA ASP A 13 7.97 -14.92 11.02
C ASP A 13 9.48 -15.01 11.33
N THR A 14 9.90 -15.87 12.26
CA THR A 14 11.30 -15.96 12.72
C THR A 14 11.93 -17.33 12.58
N GLY A 15 11.15 -18.40 12.45
CA GLY A 15 11.62 -19.78 12.41
C GLY A 15 12.29 -20.17 11.10
N ASP A 16 12.95 -21.33 11.12
CA ASP A 16 13.66 -21.90 9.98
C ASP A 16 12.78 -22.81 9.11
N ALA A 17 13.39 -23.49 8.13
CA ALA A 17 12.67 -24.39 7.24
C ALA A 17 11.97 -25.56 7.98
N THR A 18 12.53 -26.04 9.08
CA THR A 18 11.97 -27.12 9.90
C THR A 18 10.75 -26.62 10.66
N ASP A 19 10.86 -25.44 11.26
CA ASP A 19 9.76 -24.78 11.97
C ASP A 19 8.55 -24.54 11.05
N LEU A 20 8.81 -24.02 9.86
CA LEU A 20 7.78 -23.79 8.84
C LEU A 20 7.14 -25.11 8.35
N ALA A 21 7.91 -26.20 8.31
CA ALA A 21 7.36 -27.53 7.99
C ALA A 21 6.43 -28.07 9.09
N ALA A 22 6.66 -27.74 10.36
CA ALA A 22 5.74 -28.07 11.44
C ALA A 22 4.40 -27.33 11.29
N ILE A 23 4.43 -26.06 10.88
CA ILE A 23 3.23 -25.26 10.60
C ILE A 23 2.45 -25.84 9.42
N LEU A 24 3.15 -26.22 8.33
CA LEU A 24 2.52 -26.80 7.15
C LEU A 24 1.84 -28.16 7.44
N LYS A 25 2.27 -28.88 8.49
CA LYS A 25 1.75 -30.21 8.86
C LYS A 25 0.72 -30.19 9.99
N LEU A 26 0.22 -29.02 10.38
CA LEU A 26 -0.80 -28.91 11.43
C LEU A 26 -2.07 -29.71 11.06
N SER A 27 -2.57 -30.49 12.02
CA SER A 27 -3.78 -31.31 11.85
C SER A 27 -5.08 -30.52 11.99
N ASP A 28 -5.04 -29.36 12.64
CA ASP A 28 -6.17 -28.44 12.76
C ASP A 28 -6.29 -27.61 11.47
N ALA A 29 -7.25 -27.99 10.62
CA ALA A 29 -7.48 -27.37 9.32
C ALA A 29 -7.76 -25.86 9.41
N SER A 30 -8.53 -25.43 10.41
CA SER A 30 -8.89 -24.01 10.58
C SER A 30 -7.68 -23.17 11.01
N LEU A 31 -6.87 -23.70 11.94
CA LEU A 31 -5.63 -23.05 12.34
C LEU A 31 -4.58 -23.06 11.22
N GLN A 32 -4.43 -24.18 10.53
CA GLN A 32 -3.52 -24.32 9.40
C GLN A 32 -3.85 -23.30 8.29
N ALA A 33 -5.12 -23.19 7.89
CA ALA A 33 -5.56 -22.23 6.87
C ALA A 33 -5.18 -20.77 7.22
N ARG A 34 -5.34 -20.38 8.49
CA ARG A 34 -5.01 -19.02 8.97
C ARG A 34 -3.51 -18.73 9.05
N LEU A 35 -2.66 -19.76 8.99
CA LEU A 35 -1.21 -19.67 9.04
C LEU A 35 -0.53 -19.81 7.66
N LEU A 36 -1.22 -20.33 6.63
CA LEU A 36 -0.67 -20.42 5.28
C LEU A 36 -0.17 -19.07 4.72
N PRO A 37 -0.86 -17.91 4.94
CA PRO A 37 -0.35 -16.63 4.48
C PRO A 37 1.00 -16.25 5.10
N ALA A 38 1.26 -16.64 6.36
CA ALA A 38 2.55 -16.37 7.00
C ALA A 38 3.70 -17.17 6.35
N LEU A 39 3.41 -18.37 5.85
CA LEU A 39 4.36 -19.17 5.07
C LEU A 39 4.67 -18.54 3.69
N ALA A 40 3.69 -17.87 3.07
CA ALA A 40 3.89 -17.13 1.83
C ALA A 40 4.82 -15.93 2.08
N THR A 41 4.51 -15.12 3.11
CA THR A 41 5.33 -13.98 3.51
C THR A 41 6.76 -14.40 3.86
N ALA A 42 6.96 -15.52 4.56
CA ALA A 42 8.30 -16.03 4.84
C ALA A 42 9.08 -16.37 3.55
N ALA A 43 8.42 -16.90 2.53
CA ALA A 43 9.07 -17.19 1.25
C ALA A 43 9.37 -15.93 0.44
N GLU A 44 8.51 -14.92 0.47
CA GLU A 44 8.68 -13.67 -0.30
C GLU A 44 9.71 -12.74 0.34
N VAL A 45 9.62 -12.57 1.65
CA VAL A 45 10.38 -11.56 2.39
C VAL A 45 11.69 -12.13 2.94
N ARG A 46 11.67 -13.38 3.41
CA ARG A 46 12.83 -14.05 4.03
C ARG A 46 13.50 -15.07 3.12
N ASN A 47 12.89 -15.41 1.98
CA ASN A 47 13.36 -16.48 1.10
C ASN A 47 13.50 -17.84 1.85
N VAL A 48 12.63 -18.09 2.84
CA VAL A 48 12.60 -19.35 3.60
C VAL A 48 11.33 -20.11 3.25
N ARG A 49 11.45 -21.42 3.05
CA ARG A 49 10.32 -22.31 2.76
C ARG A 49 10.37 -23.52 3.71
N PRO A 50 9.23 -24.19 3.94
CA PRO A 50 9.23 -25.44 4.69
C PRO A 50 10.22 -26.47 4.13
N ALA A 51 10.87 -27.23 5.00
CA ALA A 51 11.73 -28.34 4.60
C ALA A 51 10.92 -29.53 4.03
N GLY A 52 11.53 -30.29 3.12
CA GLY A 52 10.97 -31.50 2.54
C GLY A 52 10.30 -31.31 1.18
N ASP A 53 9.50 -32.30 0.76
CA ASP A 53 8.77 -32.28 -0.51
C ASP A 53 7.50 -31.42 -0.39
N LEU A 54 7.63 -30.15 -0.79
CA LEU A 54 6.55 -29.17 -0.77
C LEU A 54 5.38 -29.55 -1.69
N ALA A 55 5.65 -30.21 -2.82
CA ALA A 55 4.59 -30.62 -3.75
C ALA A 55 3.76 -31.76 -3.16
N ALA A 56 4.40 -32.74 -2.53
CA ALA A 56 3.71 -33.78 -1.79
C ALA A 56 2.91 -33.20 -0.61
N ALA A 57 3.46 -32.22 0.11
CA ALA A 57 2.81 -31.59 1.25
C ALA A 57 1.58 -30.75 0.87
N LEU A 58 1.62 -30.01 -0.25
CA LEU A 58 0.49 -29.18 -0.70
C LEU A 58 -0.62 -29.96 -1.40
N ARG A 59 -0.31 -31.10 -2.03
CA ARG A 59 -1.31 -31.88 -2.80
C ARG A 59 -2.61 -32.18 -2.03
N PRO A 60 -2.59 -32.66 -0.76
CA PRO A 60 -3.82 -32.86 0.00
C PRO A 60 -4.55 -31.54 0.35
N LEU A 61 -3.83 -30.43 0.50
CA LEU A 61 -4.43 -29.13 0.84
C LEU A 61 -5.14 -28.48 -0.36
N VAL A 62 -4.53 -28.55 -1.56
CA VAL A 62 -5.16 -28.10 -2.81
C VAL A 62 -6.44 -28.89 -3.12
N GLY A 63 -6.48 -30.18 -2.76
CA GLY A 63 -7.66 -31.03 -2.89
C GLY A 63 -8.63 -31.01 -1.70
N SER A 64 -8.41 -30.15 -0.69
CA SER A 64 -9.21 -30.13 0.53
C SER A 64 -10.67 -29.76 0.27
N ARG A 65 -11.60 -30.18 1.13
CA ARG A 65 -12.99 -29.66 1.11
C ARG A 65 -13.10 -28.27 1.75
N ASP A 66 -12.12 -27.90 2.58
CA ASP A 66 -12.03 -26.58 3.19
C ASP A 66 -11.52 -25.56 2.17
N ALA A 67 -12.34 -24.57 1.85
CA ALA A 67 -12.01 -23.53 0.86
C ALA A 67 -10.84 -22.65 1.28
N ALA A 68 -10.68 -22.35 2.57
CA ALA A 68 -9.57 -21.52 3.05
C ALA A 68 -8.23 -22.27 2.91
N LEU A 69 -8.21 -23.59 3.17
CA LEU A 69 -7.04 -24.43 2.91
C LEU A 69 -6.72 -24.53 1.42
N ARG A 70 -7.71 -24.81 0.57
CA ARG A 70 -7.50 -24.89 -0.89
C ARG A 70 -6.91 -23.60 -1.44
N ALA A 71 -7.55 -22.47 -1.14
CA ALA A 71 -7.13 -21.15 -1.58
C ALA A 71 -5.73 -20.78 -1.06
N GLY A 72 -5.43 -21.05 0.22
CA GLY A 72 -4.10 -20.81 0.77
C GLY A 72 -3.02 -21.70 0.14
N ALA A 73 -3.34 -22.95 -0.15
CA ALA A 73 -2.40 -23.88 -0.79
C ALA A 73 -2.10 -23.52 -2.25
N LEU A 74 -3.10 -23.06 -3.00
CA LEU A 74 -2.89 -22.56 -4.37
C LEU A 74 -1.94 -21.36 -4.40
N ARG A 75 -2.14 -20.38 -3.50
CA ARG A 75 -1.22 -19.23 -3.36
C ARG A 75 0.21 -19.68 -3.09
N LEU A 76 0.39 -20.57 -2.12
CA LEU A 76 1.72 -21.13 -1.77
C LEU A 76 2.36 -21.86 -2.96
N ALA A 77 1.58 -22.59 -3.75
CA ALA A 77 2.10 -23.25 -4.94
C ALA A 77 2.70 -22.25 -5.94
N GLY A 78 2.05 -21.10 -6.15
CA GLY A 78 2.57 -20.01 -6.97
C GLY A 78 3.82 -19.37 -6.39
N VAL A 79 3.78 -18.97 -5.11
CA VAL A 79 4.90 -18.31 -4.41
C VAL A 79 6.15 -19.23 -4.37
N TRP A 80 5.94 -20.52 -4.15
CA TRP A 80 7.03 -21.51 -4.14
C TRP A 80 7.42 -22.00 -5.53
N LYS A 81 6.77 -21.53 -6.60
CA LYS A 81 7.04 -21.91 -8.00
C LYS A 81 6.90 -23.42 -8.24
N LEU A 82 5.89 -24.04 -7.63
CA LEU A 82 5.63 -25.48 -7.77
C LEU A 82 4.81 -25.76 -9.04
N GLU A 83 5.52 -25.90 -10.16
CA GLU A 83 4.94 -26.08 -11.51
C GLU A 83 3.92 -27.22 -11.62
N ALA A 84 4.03 -28.25 -10.77
CA ALA A 84 3.06 -29.34 -10.70
C ALA A 84 1.61 -28.90 -10.43
N PHE A 85 1.38 -27.69 -9.89
CA PHE A 85 0.06 -27.13 -9.62
C PHE A 85 -0.36 -26.04 -10.60
N ARG A 86 0.46 -25.67 -11.59
CA ARG A 86 0.13 -24.61 -12.54
C ARG A 86 -1.18 -24.90 -13.26
N SER A 87 -1.32 -26.09 -13.85
CA SER A 87 -2.54 -26.48 -14.58
C SER A 87 -3.80 -26.42 -13.70
N THR A 88 -3.68 -26.78 -12.41
CA THR A 88 -4.78 -26.64 -11.45
C THR A 88 -5.16 -25.17 -11.25
N ALA A 89 -4.18 -24.28 -11.05
CA ALA A 89 -4.44 -22.85 -10.94
C ALA A 89 -5.06 -22.27 -12.22
N GLU A 90 -4.59 -22.68 -13.40
CA GLU A 90 -5.17 -22.24 -14.68
C GLU A 90 -6.65 -22.65 -14.80
N THR A 91 -6.97 -23.89 -14.45
CA THR A 91 -8.35 -24.40 -14.49
C THR A 91 -9.24 -23.65 -13.51
N VAL A 92 -8.80 -23.51 -12.25
CA VAL A 92 -9.60 -22.83 -11.21
C VAL A 92 -9.80 -21.35 -11.54
N ALA A 93 -8.78 -20.64 -12.03
CA ALA A 93 -8.90 -19.22 -12.38
C ALA A 93 -9.93 -18.96 -13.49
N LEU A 94 -10.03 -19.88 -14.46
CA LEU A 94 -10.92 -19.80 -15.62
C LEU A 94 -12.31 -20.37 -15.38
N ASP A 95 -12.53 -21.14 -14.32
CA ASP A 95 -13.83 -21.73 -13.99
C ASP A 95 -14.77 -20.67 -13.39
N GLY A 96 -15.74 -20.20 -14.18
CA GLY A 96 -16.74 -19.22 -13.74
C GLY A 96 -17.72 -19.75 -12.69
N GLY A 97 -17.77 -21.07 -12.45
CA GLY A 97 -18.58 -21.70 -11.40
C GLY A 97 -17.82 -21.98 -10.10
N ALA A 98 -16.51 -21.79 -10.06
CA ALA A 98 -15.71 -21.98 -8.86
C ALA A 98 -15.95 -20.87 -7.82
N ASP A 99 -15.71 -21.20 -6.55
CA ASP A 99 -15.78 -20.24 -5.43
C ASP A 99 -14.84 -19.06 -5.70
N GLU A 100 -15.32 -17.84 -5.46
CA GLU A 100 -14.58 -16.61 -5.76
C GLU A 100 -13.21 -16.54 -5.08
N LYS A 101 -13.10 -17.07 -3.84
CA LYS A 101 -11.82 -17.10 -3.11
C LYS A 101 -10.84 -18.06 -3.72
N ASP A 102 -11.31 -19.21 -4.21
CA ASP A 102 -10.49 -20.19 -4.92
C ASP A 102 -9.99 -19.60 -6.24
N ARG A 103 -10.86 -18.89 -6.97
CA ARG A 103 -10.49 -18.17 -8.20
C ARG A 103 -9.46 -17.09 -7.96
N HIS A 104 -9.64 -16.25 -6.94
CA HIS A 104 -8.64 -15.25 -6.56
C HIS A 104 -7.29 -15.87 -6.21
N ALA A 105 -7.30 -16.92 -5.38
CA ALA A 105 -6.07 -17.62 -5.04
C ALA A 105 -5.35 -18.19 -6.27
N ALA A 106 -6.11 -18.74 -7.23
CA ALA A 106 -5.57 -19.25 -8.47
C ALA A 106 -4.98 -18.12 -9.34
N ILE A 107 -5.64 -16.97 -9.42
CA ILE A 107 -5.15 -15.77 -10.13
C ILE A 107 -3.85 -15.26 -9.51
N GLU A 108 -3.79 -15.13 -8.18
CA GLU A 108 -2.57 -14.74 -7.45
C GLU A 108 -1.44 -15.75 -7.67
N ALA A 109 -1.77 -17.05 -7.68
CA ALA A 109 -0.81 -18.11 -7.96
C ALA A 109 -0.25 -17.98 -9.38
N LEU A 110 -1.08 -17.70 -10.39
CA LEU A 110 -0.64 -17.46 -11.76
C LEU A 110 0.26 -16.21 -11.88
N GLY A 111 -0.06 -15.15 -11.15
CA GLY A 111 0.80 -13.96 -11.04
C GLY A 111 2.17 -14.31 -10.46
N SER A 112 2.17 -15.07 -9.38
CA SER A 112 3.37 -15.55 -8.72
C SER A 112 4.16 -16.50 -9.62
N PHE A 113 3.51 -17.41 -10.34
CA PHE A 113 4.15 -18.29 -11.32
C PHE A 113 4.81 -17.51 -12.45
N GLY A 114 4.13 -16.51 -13.00
CA GLY A 114 4.57 -15.72 -14.15
C GLY A 114 4.70 -16.54 -15.44
N GLY A 115 5.37 -15.96 -16.43
CA GLY A 115 5.56 -16.55 -17.76
C GLY A 115 4.41 -16.29 -18.73
N ASP A 116 4.60 -16.66 -20.00
CA ASP A 116 3.66 -16.31 -21.07
C ASP A 116 2.30 -17.01 -20.95
N ALA A 117 2.26 -18.21 -20.37
CA ALA A 117 1.01 -18.92 -20.10
C ALA A 117 0.15 -18.14 -19.09
N SER A 118 0.73 -17.75 -17.94
CA SER A 118 0.07 -16.89 -16.96
C SER A 118 -0.33 -15.55 -17.57
N ARG A 119 0.55 -14.91 -18.36
CA ARG A 119 0.25 -13.62 -19.03
C ARG A 119 -1.02 -13.70 -19.86
N LYS A 120 -1.14 -14.71 -20.73
CA LYS A 120 -2.32 -14.88 -21.60
C LYS A 120 -3.61 -15.03 -20.80
N ILE A 121 -3.61 -15.85 -19.75
CA ILE A 121 -4.78 -16.09 -18.91
C ILE A 121 -5.14 -14.84 -18.09
N LEU A 122 -4.15 -14.23 -17.43
CA LEU A 122 -4.37 -13.05 -16.61
C LEU A 122 -4.82 -11.85 -17.45
N SER A 123 -4.28 -11.64 -18.65
CA SER A 123 -4.77 -10.59 -19.55
C SER A 123 -6.22 -10.82 -19.99
N ARG A 124 -6.62 -12.08 -20.23
CA ARG A 124 -8.03 -12.40 -20.50
C ARG A 124 -8.92 -12.06 -19.30
N LEU A 125 -8.50 -12.44 -18.09
CA LEU A 125 -9.26 -12.21 -16.85
C LEU A 125 -9.27 -10.73 -16.44
N ALA A 126 -8.21 -9.98 -16.73
CA ALA A 126 -8.16 -8.53 -16.53
C ALA A 126 -9.14 -7.79 -17.47
N GLY A 127 -9.49 -8.38 -18.61
CA GLY A 127 -10.56 -7.91 -19.49
C GLY A 127 -11.98 -8.37 -19.11
N ASP A 128 -12.16 -9.15 -18.05
CA ASP A 128 -13.45 -9.72 -17.65
C ASP A 128 -14.44 -8.64 -17.17
N ARG A 129 -15.74 -8.97 -17.18
CA ARG A 129 -16.81 -8.09 -16.69
C ARG A 129 -16.99 -8.17 -15.18
N ALA A 130 -16.56 -9.25 -14.53
CA ALA A 130 -16.61 -9.40 -13.08
C ALA A 130 -15.52 -8.52 -12.42
N PRO A 131 -15.87 -7.44 -11.68
CA PRO A 131 -14.90 -6.47 -11.18
C PRO A 131 -13.83 -7.09 -10.26
N SER A 132 -14.26 -8.03 -9.42
CA SER A 132 -13.41 -8.73 -8.46
C SER A 132 -12.36 -9.62 -9.13
N VAL A 133 -12.71 -10.27 -10.25
CA VAL A 133 -11.78 -11.09 -11.06
C VAL A 133 -10.81 -10.20 -11.82
N GLN A 134 -11.35 -9.14 -12.44
CA GLN A 134 -10.58 -8.18 -13.21
C GLN A 134 -9.50 -7.53 -12.34
N SER A 135 -9.87 -7.00 -11.16
CA SER A 135 -8.92 -6.36 -10.25
C SER A 135 -7.87 -7.32 -9.72
N ALA A 136 -8.24 -8.55 -9.36
CA ALA A 136 -7.28 -9.59 -8.98
C ALA A 136 -6.30 -9.93 -10.11
N ALA A 137 -6.78 -10.03 -11.35
CA ALA A 137 -5.93 -10.34 -12.50
C ALA A 137 -4.98 -9.17 -12.86
N ILE A 138 -5.46 -7.92 -12.77
CA ILE A 138 -4.62 -6.72 -12.89
C ILE A 138 -3.53 -6.73 -11.83
N ALA A 139 -3.88 -6.98 -10.56
CA ALA A 139 -2.93 -7.05 -9.46
C ALA A 139 -1.89 -8.18 -9.66
N ALA A 140 -2.31 -9.34 -10.15
CA ALA A 140 -1.42 -10.45 -10.48
C ALA A 140 -0.46 -10.11 -11.65
N LEU A 141 -0.91 -9.35 -12.65
CA LEU A 141 -0.04 -8.87 -13.73
C LEU A 141 1.02 -7.88 -13.21
N CYS A 142 0.72 -7.06 -12.20
CA CYS A 142 1.72 -6.15 -11.59
C CYS A 142 2.97 -6.88 -11.06
N VAL A 143 2.87 -8.18 -10.79
CA VAL A 143 3.99 -9.01 -10.32
C VAL A 143 5.07 -9.19 -11.40
N PHE A 144 4.71 -9.25 -12.69
CA PHE A 144 5.71 -9.57 -13.73
C PHE A 144 5.51 -8.86 -15.08
N ASP A 145 4.42 -8.12 -15.26
CA ASP A 145 4.07 -7.39 -16.48
C ASP A 145 3.32 -6.09 -16.15
N LEU A 146 4.05 -5.10 -15.63
CA LEU A 146 3.51 -3.79 -15.29
C LEU A 146 2.89 -3.06 -16.49
N ASN A 147 3.39 -3.29 -17.70
CA ASN A 147 2.88 -2.64 -18.90
C ASN A 147 1.47 -3.14 -19.24
N ALA A 148 1.25 -4.46 -19.29
CA ALA A 148 -0.10 -4.98 -19.51
C ALA A 148 -1.02 -4.65 -18.33
N ALA A 149 -0.53 -4.76 -17.10
CA ALA A 149 -1.30 -4.38 -15.92
C ALA A 149 -1.79 -2.94 -16.04
N ALA A 150 -0.90 -1.99 -16.38
CA ALA A 150 -1.23 -0.56 -16.47
C ALA A 150 -2.26 -0.28 -17.56
N GLN A 151 -2.16 -0.97 -18.71
CA GLN A 151 -3.16 -0.86 -19.77
C GLN A 151 -4.56 -1.24 -19.28
N PHE A 152 -4.70 -2.41 -18.63
CA PHE A 152 -5.99 -2.85 -18.10
C PHE A 152 -6.47 -1.99 -16.93
N ALA A 153 -5.56 -1.52 -16.07
CA ALA A 153 -5.87 -0.64 -14.97
C ALA A 153 -6.45 0.69 -15.46
N GLY A 154 -5.87 1.31 -16.49
CA GLY A 154 -6.41 2.53 -17.09
C GLY A 154 -7.84 2.36 -17.62
N GLU A 155 -8.15 1.21 -18.22
CA GLU A 155 -9.50 0.89 -18.71
C GLU A 155 -10.50 0.58 -17.60
N SER A 156 -10.06 -0.13 -16.56
CA SER A 156 -10.89 -0.46 -15.40
C SER A 156 -11.20 0.79 -14.58
N LEU A 157 -10.17 1.56 -14.23
CA LEU A 157 -10.30 2.77 -13.41
C LEU A 157 -11.04 3.91 -14.12
N ALA A 158 -10.99 4.00 -15.45
CA ALA A 158 -11.81 4.96 -16.21
C ALA A 158 -13.32 4.65 -16.17
N ARG A 159 -13.71 3.41 -15.85
CA ARG A 159 -15.12 2.98 -15.80
C ARG A 159 -15.68 2.88 -14.39
N SER A 160 -14.81 2.67 -13.39
CA SER A 160 -15.19 2.52 -11.99
C SER A 160 -15.14 3.87 -11.26
N SER A 161 -16.08 4.11 -10.35
CA SER A 161 -16.11 5.33 -9.52
C SER A 161 -15.82 5.07 -8.05
N ASP A 162 -16.07 3.86 -7.55
CA ASP A 162 -15.82 3.43 -6.18
C ASP A 162 -15.72 1.88 -6.11
N GLY A 163 -15.40 1.35 -4.93
CA GLY A 163 -15.36 -0.09 -4.66
C GLY A 163 -14.02 -0.60 -4.10
N PRO A 164 -14.02 -1.76 -3.41
CA PRO A 164 -12.80 -2.39 -2.91
C PRO A 164 -11.82 -2.77 -4.03
N GLU A 165 -12.32 -3.09 -5.22
CA GLU A 165 -11.53 -3.48 -6.40
C GLU A 165 -10.63 -2.34 -6.88
N LEU A 166 -11.13 -1.10 -6.82
CA LEU A 166 -10.35 0.09 -7.15
C LEU A 166 -9.15 0.22 -6.20
N ASN A 167 -9.38 0.05 -4.90
CA ASN A 167 -8.32 0.13 -3.91
C ASN A 167 -7.28 -0.99 -4.12
N GLN A 168 -7.73 -2.18 -4.51
CA GLN A 168 -6.85 -3.30 -4.82
C GLN A 168 -5.94 -2.98 -6.01
N VAL A 169 -6.49 -2.42 -7.10
CA VAL A 169 -5.70 -2.03 -8.27
C VAL A 169 -4.65 -0.99 -7.89
N PHE A 170 -5.03 0.12 -7.26
CA PHE A 170 -4.07 1.14 -6.82
C PHE A 170 -2.97 0.56 -5.91
N SER A 171 -3.37 -0.22 -4.90
CA SER A 171 -2.42 -0.82 -3.94
C SER A 171 -1.43 -1.74 -4.65
N ALA A 172 -1.87 -2.51 -5.64
CA ALA A 172 -1.01 -3.42 -6.40
C ALA A 172 0.07 -2.67 -7.19
N PHE A 173 -0.22 -1.48 -7.75
CA PHE A 173 0.81 -0.66 -8.39
C PHE A 173 1.73 0.02 -7.38
N LEU A 174 1.18 0.55 -6.29
CA LEU A 174 1.95 1.28 -5.28
C LEU A 174 2.95 0.39 -4.52
N GLN A 175 2.78 -0.93 -4.56
CA GLN A 175 3.66 -1.92 -3.94
C GLN A 175 4.73 -2.49 -4.89
N ARG A 176 4.87 -1.94 -6.11
CA ARG A 176 5.82 -2.44 -7.11
C ARG A 176 6.75 -1.33 -7.57
N GLN A 177 8.03 -1.69 -7.76
CA GLN A 177 8.99 -0.82 -8.43
C GLN A 177 8.42 -0.34 -9.77
N ASP A 178 8.47 0.97 -10.03
CA ASP A 178 7.95 1.63 -11.22
C ASP A 178 6.42 1.51 -11.41
N GLY A 179 5.68 0.96 -10.45
CA GLY A 179 4.25 0.75 -10.54
C GLY A 179 3.48 2.07 -10.53
N ALA A 180 3.81 3.00 -9.63
CA ALA A 180 3.18 4.33 -9.59
C ALA A 180 3.38 5.10 -10.91
N ALA A 181 4.61 5.13 -11.43
CA ALA A 181 4.93 5.77 -12.71
C ALA A 181 4.22 5.09 -13.90
N SER A 182 4.09 3.76 -13.88
CA SER A 182 3.38 3.02 -14.94
C SER A 182 1.88 3.31 -14.91
N LEU A 183 1.28 3.36 -13.72
CA LEU A 183 -0.12 3.74 -13.55
C LEU A 183 -0.35 5.20 -13.96
N ALA A 184 0.57 6.12 -13.63
CA ALA A 184 0.48 7.52 -14.02
C ALA A 184 0.37 7.68 -15.53
N ARG A 185 1.21 6.96 -16.30
CA ARG A 185 1.16 6.98 -17.76
C ARG A 185 -0.18 6.47 -18.31
N ALA A 186 -0.71 5.39 -17.74
CA ALA A 186 -2.00 4.84 -18.16
C ALA A 186 -3.16 5.79 -17.86
N LEU A 187 -3.18 6.40 -16.67
CA LEU A 187 -4.22 7.35 -16.27
C LEU A 187 -4.10 8.69 -16.99
N ALA A 188 -2.90 9.12 -17.40
CA ALA A 188 -2.75 10.29 -18.26
C ALA A 188 -3.39 10.06 -19.64
N ALA A 189 -3.32 8.84 -20.18
CA ALA A 189 -3.94 8.49 -21.45
C ALA A 189 -5.46 8.28 -21.34
N LYS A 190 -5.92 7.75 -20.21
CA LYS A 190 -7.35 7.51 -19.89
C LYS A 190 -7.64 7.98 -18.46
N PRO A 191 -7.96 9.27 -18.25
CA PRO A 191 -8.20 9.82 -16.93
C PRO A 191 -9.35 9.11 -16.20
N PRO A 192 -9.19 8.79 -14.91
CA PRO A 192 -10.26 8.21 -14.10
C PRO A 192 -11.33 9.28 -13.78
N PRO A 193 -12.56 8.87 -13.43
CA PRO A 193 -13.55 9.80 -12.92
C PRO A 193 -13.12 10.36 -11.55
N LYS A 194 -13.67 11.53 -11.19
CA LYS A 194 -13.31 12.28 -9.97
C LYS A 194 -13.21 11.41 -8.71
N ARG A 195 -14.22 10.59 -8.40
CA ARG A 195 -14.22 9.75 -7.20
C ARG A 195 -13.11 8.70 -7.18
N ALA A 196 -12.79 8.13 -8.35
CA ALA A 196 -11.69 7.18 -8.48
C ALA A 196 -10.34 7.87 -8.30
N ALA A 197 -10.21 9.11 -8.80
CA ALA A 197 -9.03 9.94 -8.61
C ALA A 197 -8.81 10.29 -7.12
N GLU A 198 -9.87 10.71 -6.43
CA GLU A 198 -9.87 10.99 -4.98
C GLU A 198 -9.47 9.75 -4.16
N ALA A 199 -10.00 8.57 -4.52
CA ALA A 199 -9.62 7.32 -3.87
C ALA A 199 -8.13 6.96 -4.10
N GLY A 200 -7.61 7.22 -5.29
CA GLY A 200 -6.18 7.07 -5.59
C GLY A 200 -5.30 8.00 -4.75
N LEU A 201 -5.68 9.29 -4.66
CA LEU A 201 -4.98 10.27 -3.82
C LEU A 201 -4.98 9.85 -2.35
N ARG A 202 -6.14 9.44 -1.82
CA ARG A 202 -6.26 8.92 -0.46
C ARG A 202 -5.30 7.77 -0.19
N LEU A 203 -5.19 6.80 -1.10
CA LEU A 203 -4.30 5.64 -0.94
C LEU A 203 -2.82 6.03 -1.03
N MET A 204 -2.47 6.91 -1.96
CA MET A 204 -1.10 7.43 -2.06
C MET A 204 -0.69 8.17 -0.79
N ASN A 205 -1.55 9.07 -0.32
CA ASN A 205 -1.27 9.93 0.83
C ASN A 205 -1.26 9.13 2.14
N ALA A 206 -2.22 8.22 2.33
CA ALA A 206 -2.24 7.32 3.48
C ALA A 206 -1.05 6.34 3.47
N GLY A 207 -0.55 5.95 2.29
CA GLY A 207 0.61 5.09 2.13
C GLY A 207 1.96 5.80 2.17
N GLY A 208 1.99 7.12 2.33
CA GLY A 208 3.22 7.92 2.25
C GLY A 208 3.94 7.83 0.89
N ARG A 209 3.22 7.39 -0.15
CA ARG A 209 3.78 7.07 -1.48
C ARG A 209 4.02 8.35 -2.27
N ARG A 210 5.16 8.40 -2.94
CA ARG A 210 5.61 9.57 -3.68
C ARG A 210 5.79 9.25 -5.15
N ASP A 211 4.88 9.75 -5.95
CA ASP A 211 5.05 9.81 -7.40
C ASP A 211 4.44 11.12 -7.90
N PRO A 212 5.27 12.11 -8.29
CA PRO A 212 4.77 13.42 -8.72
C PRO A 212 3.88 13.35 -9.97
N GLN A 213 4.12 12.37 -10.87
CA GLN A 213 3.32 12.24 -12.09
C GLN A 213 1.95 11.67 -11.77
N LEU A 214 1.88 10.61 -10.96
CA LEU A 214 0.62 10.01 -10.52
C LEU A 214 -0.19 11.00 -9.68
N ALA A 215 0.45 11.67 -8.72
CA ALA A 215 -0.20 12.67 -7.88
C ALA A 215 -0.81 13.80 -8.73
N ARG A 216 -0.06 14.30 -9.72
CA ARG A 216 -0.56 15.31 -10.65
C ARG A 216 -1.77 14.82 -11.44
N VAL A 217 -1.68 13.65 -12.08
CA VAL A 217 -2.77 13.09 -12.90
C VAL A 217 -4.04 12.90 -12.09
N LEU A 218 -3.92 12.38 -10.85
CA LEU A 218 -5.06 12.18 -9.98
C LEU A 218 -5.63 13.51 -9.45
N THR A 219 -4.77 14.49 -9.13
CA THR A 219 -5.20 15.83 -8.70
C THR A 219 -6.01 16.53 -9.78
N GLU A 220 -5.52 16.50 -11.03
CA GLU A 220 -6.24 17.06 -12.19
C GLU A 220 -7.56 16.33 -12.45
N ALA A 221 -7.56 15.00 -12.41
CA ALA A 221 -8.77 14.18 -12.61
C ALA A 221 -9.81 14.35 -11.49
N ALA A 222 -9.38 14.65 -10.26
CA ALA A 222 -10.25 14.99 -9.14
C ALA A 222 -10.83 16.43 -9.23
N GLY A 223 -10.36 17.24 -10.19
CA GLY A 223 -10.80 18.60 -10.42
C GLY A 223 -10.10 19.64 -9.55
N PHE A 224 -8.95 19.30 -8.97
CA PHE A 224 -8.11 20.23 -8.20
C PHE A 224 -7.01 20.84 -9.08
N SER A 225 -6.41 21.94 -8.59
CA SER A 225 -5.29 22.57 -9.29
C SER A 225 -4.00 21.80 -9.04
N SER A 226 -3.34 21.34 -10.10
CA SER A 226 -2.03 20.68 -10.00
C SER A 226 -0.84 21.63 -9.97
N GLN A 227 -1.07 22.96 -10.03
CA GLN A 227 0.03 23.94 -9.99
C GLN A 227 0.64 24.10 -8.59
N GLY A 228 -0.06 23.59 -7.57
CA GLY A 228 0.33 23.63 -6.17
C GLY A 228 0.42 25.02 -5.57
N ILE A 229 0.20 25.13 -4.27
CA ILE A 229 0.36 26.40 -3.57
C ILE A 229 1.86 26.61 -3.37
N LYS A 230 2.48 27.46 -4.19
CA LYS A 230 3.86 27.90 -4.00
C LYS A 230 3.87 29.29 -3.39
N MET A 231 4.65 29.45 -2.33
CA MET A 231 4.82 30.73 -1.65
C MET A 231 6.30 30.98 -1.40
N THR A 232 6.76 32.19 -1.72
CA THR A 232 8.02 32.74 -1.24
C THR A 232 7.96 32.99 0.27
N SER A 233 9.10 33.17 0.92
CA SER A 233 9.13 33.49 2.37
C SER A 233 8.33 34.75 2.73
N ALA A 234 8.31 35.76 1.84
CA ALA A 234 7.51 36.98 2.04
C ALA A 234 6.01 36.70 1.94
N GLU A 235 5.58 35.86 0.99
CA GLU A 235 4.18 35.44 0.86
C GLU A 235 3.74 34.57 2.03
N ILE A 236 4.62 33.70 2.55
CA ILE A 236 4.35 32.92 3.77
C ILE A 236 4.11 33.84 4.96
N ALA A 237 4.95 34.87 5.15
CA ALA A 237 4.78 35.83 6.25
C ALA A 237 3.45 36.60 6.13
N SER A 238 3.10 37.05 4.93
CA SER A 238 1.82 37.70 4.64
C SER A 238 0.63 36.76 4.91
N PHE A 239 0.72 35.52 4.44
CA PHE A 239 -0.31 34.50 4.67
C PHE A 239 -0.45 34.13 6.15
N ALA A 240 0.65 34.08 6.90
CA ALA A 240 0.62 33.87 8.35
C ALA A 240 -0.09 35.01 9.10
N ALA A 241 -0.08 36.24 8.57
CA ALA A 241 -0.91 37.32 9.09
C ALA A 241 -2.39 37.12 8.75
N GLU A 242 -2.70 36.69 7.51
CA GLU A 242 -4.05 36.36 7.05
C GLU A 242 -4.69 35.23 7.89
N VAL A 243 -3.94 34.16 8.17
CA VAL A 243 -4.34 33.05 9.05
C VAL A 243 -4.73 33.56 10.43
N ARG A 244 -3.94 34.48 10.99
CA ARG A 244 -4.19 35.05 12.33
C ARG A 244 -5.42 35.96 12.38
N SER A 245 -5.67 36.73 11.33
CA SER A 245 -6.76 37.72 11.31
C SER A 245 -8.09 37.14 10.84
N SER A 246 -8.08 36.14 9.95
CA SER A 246 -9.28 35.72 9.21
C SER A 246 -9.47 34.20 9.05
N GLY A 247 -8.56 33.39 9.59
CA GLY A 247 -8.71 31.93 9.60
C GLY A 247 -9.82 31.44 10.54
N ASP A 248 -10.51 30.38 10.13
CA ASP A 248 -11.53 29.69 10.95
C ASP A 248 -11.04 28.30 11.36
N ALA A 249 -10.73 28.12 12.64
CA ALA A 249 -10.22 26.85 13.17
C ALA A 249 -11.22 25.69 13.10
N ARG A 250 -12.53 25.98 13.15
CA ARG A 250 -13.57 24.94 13.06
C ARG A 250 -13.61 24.36 11.66
N ARG A 251 -13.60 25.22 10.63
CA ARG A 251 -13.48 24.79 9.22
C ARG A 251 -12.13 24.11 8.97
N GLY A 252 -11.05 24.61 9.56
CA GLY A 252 -9.74 23.97 9.46
C GLY A 252 -9.69 22.55 10.00
N ALA A 253 -10.41 22.28 11.10
CA ALA A 253 -10.54 20.94 11.66
C ALA A 253 -11.33 20.00 10.74
N GLU A 254 -12.28 20.51 9.95
CA GLU A 254 -12.99 19.73 8.92
C GLU A 254 -12.03 19.38 7.78
N VAL A 255 -11.27 20.36 7.28
CA VAL A 255 -10.25 20.16 6.24
C VAL A 255 -9.22 19.11 6.66
N PHE A 256 -8.70 19.19 7.89
CA PHE A 256 -7.74 18.21 8.42
C PHE A 256 -8.24 16.75 8.34
N ARG A 257 -9.56 16.54 8.37
CA ARG A 257 -10.20 15.22 8.32
C ARG A 257 -10.58 14.77 6.91
N HIS A 258 -10.32 15.57 5.87
CA HIS A 258 -10.54 15.16 4.49
C HIS A 258 -9.70 13.91 4.18
N ALA A 259 -10.34 12.86 3.67
CA ALA A 259 -9.69 11.57 3.47
C ALA A 259 -8.61 11.64 2.39
N GLU A 260 -8.81 12.50 1.40
CA GLU A 260 -7.93 12.74 0.25
C GLU A 260 -6.60 13.34 0.69
N LEU A 261 -6.58 14.14 1.76
CA LEU A 261 -5.34 14.70 2.34
C LEU A 261 -4.55 13.69 3.16
N GLY A 262 -5.22 12.67 3.72
CA GLY A 262 -4.57 11.64 4.53
C GLY A 262 -3.93 12.14 5.84
N CYS A 263 -4.17 13.39 6.28
CA CYS A 263 -3.53 13.93 7.49
C CYS A 263 -3.81 13.07 8.73
N THR A 264 -5.06 12.63 8.91
CA THR A 264 -5.47 11.76 10.02
C THR A 264 -4.95 10.33 9.88
N ALA A 265 -4.53 9.89 8.69
CA ALA A 265 -3.92 8.57 8.51
C ALA A 265 -2.52 8.52 9.16
N CYS A 266 -1.85 9.67 9.25
CA CYS A 266 -0.50 9.76 9.80
C CYS A 266 -0.44 10.41 11.19
N HIS A 267 -1.25 11.44 11.44
CA HIS A 267 -1.12 12.30 12.62
C HIS A 267 -2.28 12.14 13.60
N SER A 268 -1.95 12.17 14.90
CA SER A 268 -2.92 12.24 15.98
C SER A 268 -3.22 13.67 16.43
N VAL A 269 -4.49 13.95 16.68
CA VAL A 269 -5.00 15.14 17.37
C VAL A 269 -6.07 14.71 18.38
N GLY A 270 -5.95 15.13 19.63
CA GLY A 270 -6.82 14.72 20.74
C GLY A 270 -6.82 13.22 20.99
N GLY A 271 -5.72 12.52 20.71
CA GLY A 271 -5.62 11.07 20.80
C GLY A 271 -6.29 10.31 19.65
N GLN A 272 -6.78 11.00 18.62
CA GLN A 272 -7.42 10.39 17.44
C GLN A 272 -6.56 10.59 16.19
N GLY A 273 -6.36 9.52 15.41
CA GLY A 273 -5.59 9.54 14.17
C GLY A 273 -4.49 8.49 14.14
N GLY A 274 -3.56 8.64 13.20
CA GLY A 274 -2.43 7.74 12.98
C GLY A 274 -1.24 7.99 13.90
N ASN A 275 -0.28 7.06 13.84
CA ASN A 275 0.97 7.09 14.60
C ASN A 275 2.22 6.99 13.68
N ILE A 276 2.05 7.32 12.40
CA ILE A 276 3.14 7.34 11.42
C ILE A 276 3.89 8.69 11.49
N GLY A 277 3.13 9.78 11.57
CA GLY A 277 3.65 11.13 11.80
C GLY A 277 3.64 11.48 13.29
N PRO A 278 4.31 12.58 13.68
CA PRO A 278 4.29 13.06 15.07
C PRO A 278 2.88 13.44 15.52
N ASP A 279 2.63 13.29 16.82
CA ASP A 279 1.44 13.84 17.48
C ASP A 279 1.41 15.37 17.33
N LEU A 280 0.26 15.92 16.95
CA LEU A 280 0.10 17.34 16.66
C LEU A 280 -0.56 18.14 17.79
N ASN A 281 -0.87 17.53 18.95
CA ASN A 281 -1.60 18.18 20.04
C ASN A 281 -0.94 19.46 20.54
N ALA A 282 0.39 19.52 20.55
CA ALA A 282 1.16 20.66 21.01
C ALA A 282 1.70 21.53 19.86
N LEU A 283 1.32 21.26 18.60
CA LEU A 283 1.92 21.88 17.42
C LEU A 283 1.86 23.41 17.48
N GLY A 284 0.69 23.98 17.78
CA GLY A 284 0.48 25.42 17.82
C GLY A 284 1.24 26.15 18.92
N THR A 285 1.64 25.45 19.97
CA THR A 285 2.54 25.97 21.02
C THR A 285 4.03 25.74 20.72
N ALA A 286 4.34 24.70 19.94
CA ALA A 286 5.72 24.28 19.67
C ALA A 286 6.31 24.95 18.43
N GLN A 287 5.49 25.37 17.47
CA GLN A 287 5.94 25.89 16.18
C GLN A 287 5.21 27.19 15.79
N PRO A 288 5.90 28.15 15.17
CA PRO A 288 5.28 29.37 14.68
C PRO A 288 4.46 29.08 13.39
N VAL A 289 3.53 29.98 13.05
CA VAL A 289 2.54 29.77 11.98
C VAL A 289 3.20 29.62 10.60
N ASP A 290 4.23 30.42 10.33
CA ASP A 290 5.06 30.38 9.13
C ASP A 290 5.80 29.06 8.97
N PHE A 291 6.27 28.45 10.06
CA PHE A 291 6.82 27.09 10.03
C PHE A 291 5.77 26.07 9.63
N ILE A 292 4.56 26.13 10.22
CA ILE A 292 3.46 25.20 9.90
C ILE A 292 3.08 25.31 8.41
N ILE A 293 2.99 26.53 7.87
CA ILE A 293 2.74 26.76 6.44
C ILE A 293 3.85 26.12 5.60
N GLY A 294 5.11 26.41 5.92
CA GLY A 294 6.27 25.87 5.19
C GLY A 294 6.31 24.34 5.19
N ALA A 295 6.05 23.71 6.33
CA ALA A 295 6.06 22.26 6.48
C ALA A 295 4.96 21.56 5.65
N ILE A 296 3.80 22.19 5.46
CA ILE A 296 2.72 21.64 4.63
C ILE A 296 3.01 21.84 3.14
N LEU A 297 3.54 23.00 2.75
CA LEU A 297 3.85 23.31 1.35
C LEU A 297 5.07 22.53 0.83
N ASP A 298 6.10 22.41 1.66
CA ASP A 298 7.33 21.69 1.34
C ASP A 298 7.80 20.86 2.54
N PRO A 299 7.22 19.66 2.72
CA PRO A 299 7.64 18.76 3.80
C PRO A 299 9.07 18.22 3.60
N GLN A 300 9.76 18.52 2.48
CA GLN A 300 11.15 18.07 2.27
C GLN A 300 12.18 19.00 2.86
N LYS A 301 11.82 20.28 3.01
CA LYS A 301 12.75 21.31 3.43
C LYS A 301 13.33 21.04 4.81
N GLU A 302 12.50 20.56 5.74
CA GLU A 302 12.90 20.29 7.12
C GLU A 302 12.29 18.98 7.60
N VAL A 303 13.07 17.90 7.53
CA VAL A 303 12.65 16.56 7.97
C VAL A 303 13.16 16.33 9.39
N LYS A 304 12.23 16.19 10.34
CA LYS A 304 12.58 15.85 11.73
C LYS A 304 13.24 14.47 11.79
N GLU A 305 14.28 14.35 12.60
CA GLU A 305 14.94 13.07 12.87
C GLU A 305 13.92 12.02 13.36
N GLY A 306 14.05 10.79 12.86
CA GLY A 306 13.10 9.70 13.09
C GLY A 306 11.91 9.64 12.13
N TYR A 307 11.66 10.68 11.31
CA TYR A 307 10.58 10.71 10.31
C TYR A 307 11.10 10.69 8.87
N VAL A 308 12.37 10.29 8.69
CA VAL A 308 12.96 10.07 7.37
C VAL A 308 12.39 8.77 6.79
N SER A 309 11.65 8.91 5.70
CA SER A 309 11.13 7.78 4.94
C SER A 309 12.25 7.12 4.13
N VAL A 310 12.19 5.79 4.07
CA VAL A 310 13.04 4.91 3.28
C VAL A 310 12.13 4.13 2.34
N SER A 311 12.52 4.02 1.06
CA SER A 311 11.97 3.01 0.15
C SER A 311 12.96 1.86 0.00
N VAL A 312 12.42 0.66 -0.02
CA VAL A 312 13.18 -0.58 -0.17
C VAL A 312 12.57 -1.35 -1.33
N VAL A 313 13.35 -1.51 -2.39
CA VAL A 313 12.99 -2.37 -3.51
C VAL A 313 13.62 -3.74 -3.29
N MET A 314 12.81 -4.77 -3.29
CA MET A 314 13.23 -6.15 -3.17
C MET A 314 13.61 -6.73 -4.55
N LYS A 315 14.41 -7.79 -4.56
CA LYS A 315 14.81 -8.48 -5.81
C LYS A 315 13.64 -9.06 -6.59
N ASN A 316 12.51 -9.33 -5.94
CA ASN A 316 11.25 -9.76 -6.57
C ASN A 316 10.44 -8.58 -7.15
N GLY A 317 10.94 -7.35 -7.07
CA GLY A 317 10.30 -6.12 -7.57
C GLY A 317 9.29 -5.47 -6.61
N GLU A 318 9.05 -6.04 -5.42
CA GLU A 318 8.21 -5.40 -4.42
C GLU A 318 8.89 -4.15 -3.88
N GLU A 319 8.09 -3.11 -3.62
CA GLU A 319 8.56 -1.87 -3.05
C GLU A 319 7.86 -1.58 -1.73
N TYR A 320 8.63 -1.57 -0.66
CA TYR A 320 8.19 -1.15 0.67
C TYR A 320 8.55 0.31 0.90
N GLN A 321 7.69 1.06 1.57
CA GLN A 321 8.00 2.44 1.95
C GLN A 321 7.55 2.72 3.38
N GLY A 322 8.46 3.30 4.16
CA GLY A 322 8.15 3.69 5.52
C GLY A 322 9.39 4.12 6.29
N TYR A 323 9.39 3.93 7.61
CA TYR A 323 10.53 4.33 8.44
C TYR A 323 11.30 3.10 8.96
N GLN A 324 12.61 3.28 9.08
CA GLN A 324 13.49 2.27 9.63
C GLN A 324 13.29 2.19 11.15
N VAL A 325 12.82 1.04 11.63
CA VAL A 325 12.67 0.75 13.06
C VAL A 325 14.01 0.26 13.62
N ARG A 326 14.65 -0.68 12.91
CA ARG A 326 15.93 -1.26 13.31
C ARG A 326 16.64 -1.83 12.08
N GLU A 327 17.96 -1.78 12.06
CA GLU A 327 18.77 -2.41 11.03
C GLU A 327 19.95 -3.15 11.67
N THR A 328 20.20 -4.36 11.20
CA THR A 328 21.30 -5.23 11.64
C THR A 328 22.11 -5.67 10.43
N GLY A 329 23.14 -6.51 10.64
CA GLY A 329 23.90 -7.11 9.55
C GLY A 329 23.10 -8.07 8.67
N GLU A 330 21.98 -8.60 9.15
CA GLU A 330 21.19 -9.62 8.44
C GLU A 330 19.82 -9.09 7.95
N GLU A 331 19.20 -8.20 8.73
CA GLU A 331 17.83 -7.76 8.51
C GLU A 331 17.66 -6.24 8.67
N LEU A 332 16.72 -5.70 7.89
CA LEU A 332 16.14 -4.36 8.01
C LEU A 332 14.68 -4.50 8.47
N VAL A 333 14.34 -3.95 9.63
CA VAL A 333 12.96 -3.82 10.10
C VAL A 333 12.44 -2.44 9.71
N LEU A 334 11.41 -2.42 8.88
CA LEU A 334 10.73 -1.22 8.41
C LEU A 334 9.30 -1.23 8.96
N ARG A 335 8.78 -0.09 9.42
CA ARG A 335 7.33 0.09 9.54
C ARG A 335 6.81 0.55 8.19
N ASP A 336 6.16 -0.35 7.45
CA ASP A 336 5.51 -0.01 6.19
C ASP A 336 4.28 0.88 6.46
N VAL A 337 4.21 2.02 5.75
CA VAL A 337 3.17 3.05 5.99
C VAL A 337 1.85 2.63 5.36
N LEU A 338 1.88 2.05 4.17
CA LEU A 338 0.69 1.59 3.45
C LEU A 338 -0.05 0.48 4.21
N GLN A 339 0.70 -0.43 4.83
CA GLN A 339 0.16 -1.56 5.58
C GLN A 339 0.07 -1.29 7.09
N ASN A 340 0.63 -0.17 7.56
CA ASN A 340 0.80 0.18 8.99
C ASN A 340 1.30 -0.99 9.87
N LYS A 341 2.27 -1.75 9.36
CA LYS A 341 2.84 -2.91 10.05
C LYS A 341 4.35 -2.90 9.96
N GLU A 342 4.99 -3.57 10.92
CA GLU A 342 6.41 -3.87 10.80
C GLU A 342 6.63 -5.00 9.80
N VAL A 343 7.58 -4.81 8.89
CA VAL A 343 8.05 -5.81 7.93
C VAL A 343 9.54 -6.02 8.16
N ARG A 344 9.96 -7.28 8.16
CA ARG A 344 11.34 -7.69 8.40
C ARG A 344 11.98 -8.15 7.11
N LEU A 345 12.74 -7.27 6.47
CA LEU A 345 13.33 -7.51 5.16
C LEU A 345 14.76 -8.05 5.32
N ARG A 346 15.08 -9.20 4.70
CA ARG A 346 16.48 -9.69 4.70
C ARG A 346 17.34 -8.83 3.77
N ARG A 347 18.54 -8.47 4.23
CA ARG A 347 19.44 -7.59 3.46
C ARG A 347 19.85 -8.17 2.11
N ASP A 348 20.05 -9.47 2.03
CA ASP A 348 20.44 -10.15 0.78
C ASP A 348 19.29 -10.24 -0.24
N ALA A 349 18.04 -10.05 0.19
CA ALA A 349 16.86 -9.97 -0.67
C ALA A 349 16.56 -8.54 -1.14
N ILE A 350 17.18 -7.53 -0.53
CA ILE A 350 17.06 -6.13 -0.94
C ILE A 350 17.87 -5.91 -2.22
N LYS A 351 17.22 -5.32 -3.22
CA LYS A 351 17.86 -4.85 -4.47
C LYS A 351 18.37 -3.43 -4.29
N GLU A 352 17.55 -2.56 -3.71
CA GLU A 352 17.85 -1.14 -3.57
C GLU A 352 17.21 -0.58 -2.30
N LYS A 353 17.91 0.33 -1.61
CA LYS A 353 17.41 1.10 -0.48
C LYS A 353 17.68 2.57 -0.75
N ARG A 354 16.65 3.41 -0.68
CA ARG A 354 16.75 4.87 -0.89
C ARG A 354 16.15 5.61 0.30
N GLN A 355 16.78 6.71 0.70
CA GLN A 355 16.17 7.67 1.59
C GLN A 355 15.34 8.65 0.77
N ASN A 356 14.08 8.83 1.14
CA ASN A 356 13.11 9.62 0.40
C ASN A 356 12.85 11.00 1.02
N GLY A 357 13.56 11.37 2.09
CA GLY A 357 13.27 12.58 2.87
C GLY A 357 12.08 12.36 3.80
N SER A 358 11.11 13.27 3.85
CA SER A 358 9.97 13.14 4.78
C SER A 358 9.05 11.96 4.47
N VAL A 359 8.32 11.48 5.46
CA VAL A 359 7.18 10.57 5.25
C VAL A 359 5.91 11.32 4.82
N MET A 360 5.79 12.60 5.17
CA MET A 360 4.66 13.44 4.76
C MET A 360 4.73 13.68 3.25
N PRO A 361 3.72 13.27 2.46
CA PRO A 361 3.71 13.47 1.02
C PRO A 361 3.81 14.94 0.62
N GLY A 362 4.49 15.24 -0.48
CA GLY A 362 4.43 16.56 -1.10
C GLY A 362 3.13 16.75 -1.89
N GLY A 363 2.73 17.99 -2.15
CA GLY A 363 1.55 18.32 -2.96
C GLY A 363 0.21 18.17 -2.22
N LEU A 364 0.22 17.94 -0.90
CA LEU A 364 -1.02 17.85 -0.10
C LEU A 364 -1.86 19.13 -0.20
N ALA A 365 -1.20 20.29 -0.18
CA ALA A 365 -1.87 21.59 -0.31
C ALA A 365 -2.47 21.86 -1.70
N ASP A 366 -2.11 21.07 -2.72
CA ASP A 366 -2.54 21.28 -4.11
C ASP A 366 -4.04 21.00 -4.28
N THR A 367 -4.58 20.16 -3.40
CA THR A 367 -6.02 19.84 -3.33
C THR A 367 -6.84 20.85 -2.52
N LEU A 368 -6.20 21.89 -1.97
CA LEU A 368 -6.84 22.89 -1.13
C LEU A 368 -7.02 24.21 -1.86
N THR A 369 -8.17 24.84 -1.67
CA THR A 369 -8.32 26.27 -1.93
C THR A 369 -7.50 27.09 -0.93
N ARG A 370 -7.19 28.35 -1.28
CA ARG A 370 -6.50 29.27 -0.36
C ARG A 370 -7.24 29.41 0.99
N THR A 371 -8.57 29.46 0.95
CA THR A 371 -9.43 29.55 2.14
C THR A 371 -9.31 28.30 3.01
N GLU A 372 -9.41 27.11 2.42
CA GLU A 372 -9.24 25.84 3.16
C GLU A 372 -7.85 25.72 3.74
N PHE A 373 -6.81 26.08 2.98
CA PHE A 373 -5.44 26.06 3.48
C PHE A 373 -5.24 27.05 4.64
N ARG A 374 -5.80 28.26 4.54
CA ARG A 374 -5.75 29.25 5.64
C ARG A 374 -6.42 28.71 6.90
N ASP A 375 -7.62 28.17 6.74
CA ASP A 375 -8.43 27.66 7.85
C ASP A 375 -7.76 26.43 8.48
N LEU A 376 -7.18 25.52 7.68
CA LEU A 376 -6.37 24.39 8.14
C LEU A 376 -5.17 24.86 8.98
N VAL A 377 -4.39 25.82 8.49
CA VAL A 377 -3.24 26.35 9.23
C VAL A 377 -3.73 27.04 10.51
N ARG A 378 -4.88 27.73 10.49
CA ARG A 378 -5.46 28.32 11.69
C ARG A 378 -5.72 27.26 12.75
N PHE A 379 -6.42 26.19 12.39
CA PHE A 379 -6.69 25.06 13.29
C PHE A 379 -5.40 24.49 13.89
N LEU A 380 -4.42 24.17 13.06
CA LEU A 380 -3.13 23.62 13.49
C LEU A 380 -2.37 24.56 14.42
N SER A 381 -2.42 25.87 14.16
CA SER A 381 -1.77 26.89 14.98
C SER A 381 -2.41 27.11 16.35
N GLU A 382 -3.65 26.66 16.56
CA GLU A 382 -4.35 26.73 17.84
C GLU A 382 -4.19 25.47 18.70
N LEU A 383 -3.67 24.38 18.13
CA LEU A 383 -3.46 23.14 18.88
C LEU A 383 -2.51 23.35 20.07
N GLY A 384 -2.96 22.91 21.24
CA GLY A 384 -2.21 22.99 22.49
C GLY A 384 -2.30 24.33 23.21
N LYS A 385 -2.94 25.34 22.60
CA LYS A 385 -3.17 26.64 23.27
C LYS A 385 -4.38 26.55 24.20
N PRO A 386 -4.35 27.25 25.36
CA PRO A 386 -5.54 27.42 26.19
C PRO A 386 -6.65 28.05 25.36
N ARG A 387 -7.88 27.52 25.50
CA ARG A 387 -9.08 28.06 24.84
C ARG A 387 -9.65 29.24 25.60
#